data_AF-A0A970KWN3-F1
#
_entry.id   AF-A0A970KWN3-F1
#
_cell.length_a   1.000
_cell.length_b   1.000
_cell.length_c   1.000
_cell.angle_alpha   90.00
_cell.angle_beta   90.00
_cell.angle_gamma   90.00
#
_symmetry.space_group_name_H-M   'P 1'
#
loop_
_entity.id
_entity.type
_entity.pdbx_description
1 polymer ?
#
loop_
_entity_poly.entity_id
_entity_poly.type
_entity_poly.pdbx_seq_one_letter_code
_entity_poly.pdbx_strand_id
1 'polypeptide(L)'
;MARLSIEDVLKATGGELIGDPPSSLTGVSIDSRKIKPGELFIPLRGERTDGHEFIPHAMERGAGASLVEEDQLERWQGLGGPLVVVKDALIALQELAAYRRESLRARVIGITGSNGKTTTKDMLAAILSRMGPTLKSPGNFNNQIGLPLTLLGADDRHDYVVLEMGMRGLGEIRELTSIARPCAGIVTNVGQVHLELLGSLDNVARAKGELIEALGPEGIAVLNADDERVAAMGATHRGRTVFYGLAGGDLRAKEINEGPRTLRFTLYGPLLSHDVEAAIPMPGRHNVYNALAAAACAAALGADSAAIAEGLGGFEPTAMRLQIEELSCGATVLNDAYNASPASMRAALATLENLAEGFKIAVLGDMLELGPEAVQLHRDVGRLAAGIVDYLVVVGPLGAEIAQGARMAGLPDDQIAVCQDNGAALAELTGILRPGATVLVKGSRGMRLEEVVAGLRKGLVP
;
A
#
# COMPACT_ATOMS: atom_id res chain seq x y z
N MET A 1 -15.14 13.61 11.54
CA MET A 1 -14.44 12.97 12.66
C MET A 1 -15.40 12.90 13.81
N ALA A 2 -15.65 11.69 14.30
CA ALA A 2 -16.43 11.51 15.51
C ALA A 2 -15.67 12.13 16.68
N ARG A 3 -16.39 12.85 17.54
CA ARG A 3 -15.81 13.43 18.75
C ARG A 3 -15.44 12.28 19.67
N LEU A 4 -14.16 12.19 20.03
CA LEU A 4 -13.71 11.35 21.14
C LEU A 4 -13.89 12.16 22.43
N SER A 5 -14.46 11.56 23.46
CA SER A 5 -14.42 12.17 24.79
C SER A 5 -13.10 11.82 25.48
N ILE A 6 -12.69 12.62 26.46
CA ILE A 6 -11.55 12.26 27.30
C ILE A 6 -11.83 10.94 28.06
N GLU A 7 -13.09 10.69 28.45
CA GLU A 7 -13.49 9.43 29.07
C GLU A 7 -13.28 8.23 28.16
N ASP A 8 -13.52 8.36 26.86
CA ASP A 8 -13.24 7.29 25.89
C ASP A 8 -11.74 6.98 25.84
N VAL A 9 -10.90 8.01 25.89
CA VAL A 9 -9.44 7.84 25.94
C VAL A 9 -9.05 7.09 27.21
N LEU A 10 -9.51 7.54 28.38
CA LEU A 10 -9.17 6.90 29.66
C LEU A 10 -9.70 5.45 29.75
N LYS A 11 -10.92 5.19 29.26
CA LYS A 11 -11.50 3.83 29.22
C LYS A 11 -10.73 2.91 28.28
N ALA A 12 -10.30 3.42 27.12
CA ALA A 12 -9.60 2.61 26.14
C ALA A 12 -8.16 2.31 26.56
N THR A 13 -7.43 3.30 27.07
CA THR A 13 -5.99 3.18 27.36
C THR A 13 -5.70 2.78 28.81
N GLY A 14 -6.69 2.83 29.69
CA GLY A 14 -6.48 2.69 31.14
C GLY A 14 -5.64 3.80 31.76
N GLY A 15 -5.42 4.91 31.04
CA GLY A 15 -4.57 6.01 31.48
C GLY A 15 -5.19 6.86 32.58
N GLU A 16 -4.36 7.71 33.18
CA GLU A 16 -4.77 8.67 34.23
C GLU A 16 -4.69 10.10 33.69
N LEU A 17 -5.71 10.92 33.96
CA LEU A 17 -5.74 12.32 33.55
C LEU A 17 -5.08 13.23 34.61
N ILE A 18 -4.12 14.03 34.19
CA ILE A 18 -3.55 15.14 34.95
C ILE A 18 -4.00 16.45 34.32
N GLY A 19 -4.49 17.38 35.13
CA GLY A 19 -5.06 18.67 34.70
C GLY A 19 -6.57 18.61 34.45
N ASP A 20 -7.13 19.74 33.99
CA ASP A 20 -8.57 19.86 33.76
C ASP A 20 -8.99 19.14 32.47
N PRO A 21 -10.06 18.33 32.48
CA PRO A 21 -10.50 17.62 31.28
C PRO A 21 -10.94 18.60 30.17
N PRO A 22 -10.55 18.37 28.91
CA PRO A 22 -11.05 19.17 27.80
C PRO A 22 -12.55 18.91 27.60
N SER A 23 -13.27 19.92 27.08
CA SER A 23 -14.71 19.80 26.81
C SER A 23 -15.06 18.76 25.75
N SER A 24 -14.18 18.57 24.76
CA SER A 24 -14.24 17.50 23.75
C SER A 24 -12.92 17.37 23.01
N LEU A 25 -12.63 16.19 22.44
CA LEU A 25 -11.52 16.00 21.51
C LEU A 25 -12.06 15.93 20.07
N THR A 26 -11.41 16.65 19.16
CA THR A 26 -11.86 16.81 17.77
C THR A 26 -11.24 15.77 16.82
N GLY A 27 -10.21 15.07 17.27
CA GLY A 27 -9.47 14.08 16.49
C GLY A 27 -8.18 13.64 17.20
N VAL A 28 -7.29 13.01 16.46
CA VAL A 28 -6.01 12.48 16.95
C VAL A 28 -4.90 12.84 15.96
N SER A 29 -3.71 13.20 16.46
CA SER A 29 -2.53 13.41 15.63
C SER A 29 -1.27 12.90 16.33
N ILE A 30 -0.36 12.33 15.54
CA ILE A 30 1.00 11.94 15.95
C ILE A 30 2.07 12.91 15.42
N ASP A 31 1.67 13.94 14.67
CA ASP A 31 2.57 14.94 14.09
C ASP A 31 2.22 16.32 14.67
N SER A 32 3.06 16.81 15.58
CA SER A 32 2.87 18.09 16.27
C SER A 32 2.73 19.25 15.29
N ARG A 33 3.38 19.18 14.12
CA ARG A 33 3.30 20.24 13.09
C ARG A 33 1.93 20.32 12.41
N LYS A 34 1.13 19.25 12.51
CA LYS A 34 -0.19 19.12 11.86
C LYS A 34 -1.35 19.17 12.86
N ILE A 35 -1.08 19.35 14.15
CA ILE A 35 -2.10 19.49 15.18
C ILE A 35 -3.11 20.58 14.78
N LYS A 36 -4.38 20.19 14.84
CA LYS A 36 -5.54 21.08 14.77
C LYS A 36 -6.09 21.31 16.18
N PRO A 37 -6.74 22.47 16.42
CA PRO A 37 -7.33 22.76 17.71
C PRO A 37 -8.26 21.66 18.22
N GLY A 38 -8.05 21.24 19.45
CA GLY A 38 -8.83 20.21 20.15
C GLY A 38 -8.42 18.76 19.85
N GLU A 39 -7.41 18.50 19.03
CA GLU A 39 -6.94 17.13 18.80
C GLU A 39 -6.17 16.58 20.00
N LEU A 40 -6.25 15.26 20.21
CA LEU A 40 -5.35 14.53 21.10
C LEU A 40 -3.99 14.35 20.40
N PHE A 41 -2.92 14.83 21.03
CA PHE A 41 -1.57 14.54 20.57
C PHE A 41 -1.07 13.20 21.14
N ILE A 42 -0.51 12.36 20.28
CA ILE A 42 0.08 11.07 20.66
C ILE A 42 1.58 11.11 20.33
N PRO A 43 2.44 11.37 21.34
CA PRO A 43 3.89 11.42 21.17
C PRO A 43 4.50 10.03 21.04
N LEU A 44 4.73 9.58 19.81
CA LEU A 44 5.40 8.29 19.55
C LEU A 44 6.93 8.44 19.60
N ARG A 45 7.62 7.44 20.19
CA ARG A 45 9.08 7.35 20.09
C ARG A 45 9.48 6.78 18.73
N GLY A 46 10.33 7.51 18.01
CA GLY A 46 10.97 7.05 16.77
C GLY A 46 12.41 6.61 17.00
N GLU A 47 13.04 6.03 15.98
CA GLU A 47 14.44 5.59 16.03
C GLU A 47 15.45 6.73 16.31
N ARG A 48 15.09 7.97 15.96
CA ARG A 48 15.97 9.14 16.03
C ARG A 48 15.47 10.26 16.94
N THR A 49 14.19 10.25 17.29
CA THR A 49 13.54 11.37 17.97
C THR A 49 12.42 10.85 18.85
N ASP A 50 12.34 11.40 20.05
CA ASP A 50 11.27 11.13 20.99
C ASP A 50 10.12 12.12 20.77
N GLY A 51 8.92 11.61 20.45
CA GLY A 51 7.73 12.43 20.23
C GLY A 51 7.36 13.31 21.42
N HIS A 52 7.76 12.94 22.64
CA HIS A 52 7.43 13.67 23.87
C HIS A 52 8.08 15.05 23.88
N GLU A 53 9.20 15.24 23.18
CA GLU A 53 9.87 16.55 23.05
C GLU A 53 8.98 17.59 22.34
N PHE A 54 7.95 17.15 21.62
CA PHE A 54 7.03 18.01 20.89
C PHE A 54 5.70 18.27 21.60
N ILE A 55 5.51 17.78 22.84
CA ILE A 55 4.30 18.07 23.63
C ILE A 55 4.08 19.57 23.80
N PRO A 56 5.08 20.41 24.17
CA PRO A 56 4.91 21.86 24.24
C PRO A 56 4.39 22.46 22.93
N HIS A 57 4.98 22.05 21.81
CA HIS A 57 4.57 22.55 20.49
C HIS A 57 3.15 22.13 20.11
N ALA A 58 2.73 20.92 20.48
CA ALA A 58 1.36 20.47 20.25
C ALA A 58 0.36 21.27 21.09
N MET A 59 0.66 21.54 22.37
CA MET A 59 -0.18 22.35 23.25
C MET A 59 -0.28 23.81 22.77
N GLU A 60 0.83 24.42 22.35
CA GLU A 60 0.85 25.76 21.76
C GLU A 60 -0.05 25.89 20.52
N ARG A 61 -0.16 24.81 19.74
CA ARG A 61 -1.05 24.73 18.56
C ARG A 61 -2.51 24.41 18.91
N GLY A 62 -2.83 24.30 20.19
CA GLY A 62 -4.18 24.10 20.71
C GLY A 62 -4.61 22.64 20.77
N ALA A 63 -3.69 21.69 20.95
CA ALA A 63 -4.07 20.32 21.30
C ALA A 63 -5.01 20.33 22.52
N GLY A 64 -6.08 19.52 22.46
CA GLY A 64 -7.05 19.43 23.56
C GLY A 64 -6.50 18.63 24.74
N ALA A 65 -5.62 17.67 24.47
CA ALA A 65 -4.86 16.92 25.44
C ALA A 65 -3.62 16.31 24.74
N SER A 66 -2.68 15.78 25.52
CA SER A 66 -1.60 14.94 25.01
C SER A 66 -1.53 13.65 25.82
N LEU A 67 -1.21 12.52 25.19
CA LEU A 67 -0.66 11.40 25.95
C LEU A 67 0.73 11.78 26.47
N VAL A 68 1.14 11.14 27.56
CA VAL A 68 2.50 11.20 28.10
C VAL A 68 2.84 9.84 28.70
N GLU A 69 4.01 9.30 28.38
CA GLU A 69 4.46 8.07 29.03
C GLU A 69 4.87 8.33 30.49
N GLU A 70 4.66 7.36 31.38
CA GLU A 70 4.91 7.47 32.83
C GLU A 70 6.32 8.01 33.16
N ASP A 71 7.34 7.57 32.43
CA ASP A 71 8.74 8.01 32.62
C ASP A 71 9.01 9.44 32.13
N GLN A 72 8.09 10.04 31.36
CA GLN A 72 8.16 11.41 30.87
C GLN A 72 7.28 12.38 31.69
N LEU A 73 6.45 11.88 32.61
CA LEU A 73 5.49 12.70 33.34
C LEU A 73 6.15 13.83 34.14
N GLU A 74 7.21 13.53 34.90
CA GLU A 74 7.90 14.54 35.72
C GLU A 74 8.39 15.74 34.88
N ARG A 75 8.81 15.47 33.65
CA ARG A 75 9.31 16.48 32.71
C ARG A 75 8.20 17.40 32.19
N TRP A 76 6.99 16.88 31.99
CA TRP A 76 5.93 17.58 31.26
C TRP A 76 4.73 18.01 32.10
N GLN A 77 4.55 17.49 33.32
CA GLN A 77 3.42 17.85 34.19
C GLN A 77 3.32 19.35 34.52
N GLY A 78 4.44 20.08 34.48
CA GLY A 78 4.48 21.52 34.74
C GLY A 78 4.14 22.42 33.54
N LEU A 79 3.93 21.86 32.35
CA LEU A 79 3.68 22.61 31.11
C LEU A 79 2.35 23.37 31.12
N GLY A 80 1.37 22.86 31.89
CA GLY A 80 -0.02 23.33 31.85
C GLY A 80 -0.79 22.72 30.67
N GLY A 81 -2.01 22.24 30.96
CA GLY A 81 -2.89 21.57 29.99
C GLY A 81 -3.08 20.07 30.30
N PRO A 82 -4.05 19.42 29.65
CA PRO A 82 -4.50 18.08 30.05
C PRO A 82 -3.55 17.00 29.50
N LEU A 83 -3.01 16.17 30.38
CA LEU A 83 -2.12 15.06 30.04
C LEU A 83 -2.77 13.73 30.43
N VAL A 84 -2.76 12.76 29.53
CA VAL A 84 -3.18 11.39 29.82
C VAL A 84 -1.95 10.52 29.96
N VAL A 85 -1.68 10.09 31.19
CA VAL A 85 -0.52 9.26 31.54
C VAL A 85 -0.79 7.83 31.11
N VAL A 86 0.12 7.26 30.33
CA VAL A 86 0.05 5.89 29.80
C VAL A 86 1.40 5.19 29.95
N LYS A 87 1.42 3.86 29.84
CA LYS A 87 2.67 3.09 29.89
C LYS A 87 3.46 3.16 28.58
N ASP A 88 2.74 3.14 27.46
CA ASP A 88 3.31 3.13 26.12
C ASP A 88 2.33 3.85 25.17
N ALA A 89 2.82 4.87 24.48
CA ALA A 89 1.98 5.70 23.62
C ALA A 89 1.51 4.97 22.35
N LEU A 90 2.28 4.00 21.84
CA LEU A 90 1.90 3.18 20.69
C LEU A 90 0.78 2.21 21.06
N ILE A 91 0.93 1.51 22.18
CA ILE A 91 -0.12 0.60 22.67
C ILE A 91 -1.40 1.39 22.96
N ALA A 92 -1.30 2.55 23.61
CA ALA A 92 -2.45 3.41 23.85
C ALA A 92 -3.16 3.87 22.55
N LEU A 93 -2.41 4.18 21.49
CA LEU A 93 -2.97 4.47 20.16
C LEU A 93 -3.76 3.28 19.60
N GLN A 94 -3.20 2.07 19.71
CA GLN A 94 -3.81 0.85 19.20
C GLN A 94 -5.07 0.48 19.98
N GLU A 95 -5.03 0.56 21.30
CA GLU A 95 -6.17 0.32 22.20
C GLU A 95 -7.29 1.32 21.95
N LEU A 96 -6.96 2.61 21.78
CA LEU A 96 -7.94 3.64 21.43
C LEU A 96 -8.60 3.35 20.08
N ALA A 97 -7.84 2.91 19.08
CA ALA A 97 -8.39 2.52 17.78
C ALA A 97 -9.27 1.27 17.87
N ALA A 98 -8.87 0.28 18.67
CA ALA A 98 -9.66 -0.93 18.90
C ALA A 98 -10.98 -0.61 19.61
N TYR A 99 -10.95 0.22 20.65
CA TYR A 99 -12.14 0.72 21.35
C TYR A 99 -13.06 1.46 20.39
N ARG A 100 -12.52 2.37 19.56
CA ARG A 100 -13.33 3.08 18.56
C ARG A 100 -13.95 2.11 17.56
N ARG A 101 -13.19 1.14 17.06
CA ARG A 101 -13.66 0.11 16.13
C ARG A 101 -14.88 -0.64 16.66
N GLU A 102 -14.93 -0.90 17.96
CA GLU A 102 -16.03 -1.58 18.66
C GLU A 102 -17.36 -0.84 18.53
N SER A 103 -17.31 0.50 18.54
CA SER A 103 -18.48 1.36 18.40
C SER A 103 -18.90 1.62 16.94
N LEU A 104 -18.02 1.34 15.96
CA LEU A 104 -18.27 1.62 14.55
C LEU A 104 -19.17 0.56 13.91
N ARG A 105 -20.23 1.02 13.25
CA ARG A 105 -21.12 0.17 12.42
C ARG A 105 -20.52 -0.18 11.06
N ALA A 106 -19.51 0.57 10.62
CA ALA A 106 -18.88 0.39 9.32
C ALA A 106 -18.37 -1.05 9.14
N ARG A 107 -18.58 -1.59 7.95
CA ARG A 107 -17.99 -2.87 7.53
C ARG A 107 -16.52 -2.63 7.24
N VAL A 108 -15.65 -3.30 7.98
CA VAL A 108 -14.19 -3.17 7.82
C VAL A 108 -13.66 -4.30 6.94
N ILE A 109 -12.88 -3.95 5.92
CA ILE A 109 -12.27 -4.89 4.98
C ILE A 109 -10.75 -4.79 5.11
N GLY A 110 -10.08 -5.91 5.38
CA GLY A 110 -8.63 -6.01 5.38
C GLY A 110 -8.09 -6.48 4.04
N ILE A 111 -6.96 -5.93 3.59
CA ILE A 111 -6.30 -6.33 2.35
C ILE A 111 -4.81 -6.57 2.60
N THR A 112 -4.35 -7.78 2.31
CA THR A 112 -2.92 -8.12 2.32
C THR A 112 -2.48 -8.83 1.03
N GLY A 113 -1.19 -9.13 0.95
CA GLY A 113 -0.56 -9.57 -0.27
C GLY A 113 0.90 -9.20 -0.37
N SER A 114 1.62 -9.84 -1.30
CA SER A 114 3.00 -9.43 -1.61
C SER A 114 2.97 -8.18 -2.49
N ASN A 115 2.16 -8.21 -3.55
CA ASN A 115 1.97 -7.11 -4.50
C ASN A 115 0.47 -6.79 -4.68
N GLY A 116 0.12 -5.61 -5.18
CA GLY A 116 -1.26 -5.27 -5.55
C GLY A 116 -2.14 -4.67 -4.44
N LYS A 117 -1.76 -4.81 -3.16
CA LYS A 117 -2.52 -4.32 -1.99
C LYS A 117 -3.13 -2.92 -2.16
N THR A 118 -2.29 -1.93 -2.43
CA THR A 118 -2.69 -0.52 -2.53
C THR A 118 -3.67 -0.28 -3.68
N THR A 119 -3.38 -0.87 -4.85
CA THR A 119 -4.25 -0.77 -6.04
C THR A 119 -5.60 -1.44 -5.78
N THR A 120 -5.62 -2.64 -5.20
CA THR A 120 -6.86 -3.33 -4.81
C THR A 120 -7.65 -2.53 -3.78
N LYS A 121 -6.99 -1.92 -2.79
CA LYS A 121 -7.64 -1.03 -1.81
C LYS A 121 -8.30 0.16 -2.50
N ASP A 122 -7.61 0.81 -3.43
CA ASP A 122 -8.13 1.98 -4.14
C ASP A 122 -9.33 1.63 -5.03
N MET A 123 -9.23 0.53 -5.78
CA MET A 123 -10.34 0.01 -6.60
C MET A 123 -11.54 -0.39 -5.74
N LEU A 124 -11.32 -1.14 -4.65
CA LEU A 124 -12.40 -1.57 -3.77
C LEU A 124 -13.09 -0.38 -3.10
N ALA A 125 -12.32 0.59 -2.62
CA ALA A 125 -12.88 1.78 -2.02
C ALA A 125 -13.70 2.60 -3.03
N ALA A 126 -13.28 2.67 -4.29
CA ALA A 126 -14.03 3.36 -5.34
C ALA A 126 -15.37 2.65 -5.65
N ILE A 127 -15.38 1.31 -5.70
CA ILE A 127 -16.61 0.53 -5.86
C ILE A 127 -17.53 0.72 -4.64
N LEU A 128 -17.02 0.55 -3.41
CA LEU A 128 -17.81 0.68 -2.19
C LEU A 128 -18.35 2.10 -1.98
N SER A 129 -17.63 3.13 -2.47
CA SER A 129 -18.10 4.52 -2.46
C SER A 129 -19.36 4.73 -3.33
N ARG A 130 -19.66 3.82 -4.27
CA ARG A 130 -20.94 3.81 -5.00
C ARG A 130 -22.09 3.23 -4.18
N MET A 131 -21.79 2.43 -3.16
CA MET A 131 -22.76 1.79 -2.28
C MET A 131 -23.03 2.60 -1.00
N GLY A 132 -22.03 3.34 -0.51
CA GLY A 132 -22.14 4.16 0.70
C GLY A 132 -20.83 4.86 1.06
N PRO A 133 -20.84 5.81 2.02
CA PRO A 133 -19.65 6.56 2.37
C PRO A 133 -18.53 5.63 2.86
N THR A 134 -17.35 5.76 2.25
CA THR A 134 -16.25 4.81 2.43
C THR A 134 -14.97 5.53 2.82
N LEU A 135 -14.29 5.02 3.84
CA LEU A 135 -12.94 5.42 4.21
C LEU A 135 -11.93 4.39 3.71
N LYS A 136 -10.72 4.81 3.35
CA LYS A 136 -9.60 3.90 3.03
C LYS A 136 -8.31 4.36 3.69
N SER A 137 -7.37 3.44 3.95
CA SER A 137 -6.02 3.78 4.41
C SER A 137 -5.35 4.79 3.46
N PRO A 138 -4.88 5.96 3.95
CA PRO A 138 -4.14 6.90 3.14
C PRO A 138 -2.72 6.38 2.86
N GLY A 139 -2.27 6.46 1.61
CA GLY A 139 -0.93 6.02 1.21
C GLY A 139 -0.60 4.61 1.73
N ASN A 140 0.42 4.52 2.58
CA ASN A 140 0.96 3.30 3.17
C ASN A 140 0.64 3.14 4.66
N PHE A 141 -0.48 3.69 5.13
CA PHE A 141 -0.95 3.54 6.50
C PHE A 141 -1.48 2.12 6.72
N ASN A 142 -0.55 1.16 6.73
CA ASN A 142 -0.80 -0.27 6.68
C ASN A 142 -0.07 -1.05 7.78
N ASN A 143 0.55 -0.35 8.72
CA ASN A 143 1.34 -0.92 9.82
C ASN A 143 0.71 -0.58 11.18
N GLN A 144 1.42 -0.90 12.26
CA GLN A 144 0.98 -0.79 13.65
C GLN A 144 0.68 0.64 14.13
N ILE A 145 1.01 1.67 13.32
CA ILE A 145 0.72 3.08 13.58
C ILE A 145 -0.36 3.59 12.61
N GLY A 146 -0.14 3.39 11.31
CA GLY A 146 -1.00 3.97 10.27
C GLY A 146 -2.41 3.38 10.24
N LEU A 147 -2.55 2.09 10.50
CA LEU A 147 -3.87 1.44 10.53
C LEU A 147 -4.73 1.97 11.70
N PRO A 148 -4.25 2.03 12.95
CA PRO A 148 -4.97 2.69 14.05
C PRO A 148 -5.41 4.12 13.73
N LEU A 149 -4.52 4.93 13.15
CA LEU A 149 -4.85 6.32 12.76
C LEU A 149 -5.95 6.38 11.70
N THR A 150 -5.97 5.44 10.76
CA THR A 150 -7.05 5.35 9.76
C THR A 150 -8.38 5.05 10.43
N LEU A 151 -8.42 4.08 11.37
CA LEU A 151 -9.63 3.73 12.11
C LEU A 151 -10.16 4.88 12.97
N LEU A 152 -9.27 5.62 13.62
CA LEU A 152 -9.65 6.81 14.40
C LEU A 152 -10.18 7.96 13.53
N GLY A 153 -9.85 7.96 12.24
CA GLY A 153 -10.46 8.87 11.26
C GLY A 153 -11.89 8.51 10.87
N ALA A 154 -12.35 7.29 11.15
CA ALA A 154 -13.70 6.84 10.81
C ALA A 154 -14.75 7.36 11.80
N ASP A 155 -15.94 7.63 11.27
CA ASP A 155 -17.11 8.06 12.03
C ASP A 155 -18.38 7.39 11.53
N ASP A 156 -19.49 7.60 12.25
CA ASP A 156 -20.75 6.87 12.06
C ASP A 156 -21.43 7.16 10.71
N ARG A 157 -20.88 8.07 9.90
CA ARG A 157 -21.33 8.31 8.53
C ARG A 157 -20.75 7.31 7.54
N HIS A 158 -19.68 6.60 7.92
CA HIS A 158 -19.02 5.63 7.05
C HIS A 158 -19.72 4.28 7.15
N ASP A 159 -20.09 3.74 5.99
CA ASP A 159 -20.63 2.39 5.85
C ASP A 159 -19.51 1.36 5.68
N TYR A 160 -18.38 1.79 5.11
CA TYR A 160 -17.24 0.94 4.80
C TYR A 160 -15.90 1.56 5.22
N VAL A 161 -14.97 0.71 5.66
CA VAL A 161 -13.56 1.08 5.87
C VAL A 161 -12.67 0.03 5.22
N VAL A 162 -11.82 0.45 4.27
CA VAL A 162 -10.89 -0.43 3.54
C VAL A 162 -9.48 -0.22 4.06
N LEU A 163 -8.92 -1.21 4.74
CA LEU A 163 -7.63 -1.16 5.39
C LEU A 163 -6.60 -2.02 4.66
N GLU A 164 -5.51 -1.40 4.25
CA GLU A 164 -4.32 -2.13 3.81
C GLU A 164 -3.57 -2.67 5.04
N MET A 165 -3.10 -3.93 4.98
CA MET A 165 -2.35 -4.58 6.06
C MET A 165 -1.01 -5.10 5.53
N GLY A 166 0.06 -4.42 5.92
CA GLY A 166 1.44 -4.79 5.67
C GLY A 166 2.01 -5.63 6.82
N MET A 167 3.04 -6.40 6.53
CA MET A 167 3.84 -7.08 7.53
C MET A 167 5.26 -7.30 7.03
N ARG A 168 6.18 -7.48 7.96
CA ARG A 168 7.57 -7.91 7.76
C ARG A 168 7.84 -9.27 8.43
N GLY A 169 7.08 -9.60 9.48
CA GLY A 169 7.18 -10.85 10.23
C GLY A 169 5.85 -11.56 10.46
N LEU A 170 5.92 -12.74 11.09
CA LEU A 170 4.75 -13.48 11.59
C LEU A 170 4.15 -12.75 12.80
N GLY A 171 2.83 -12.79 12.94
CA GLY A 171 2.07 -12.19 14.03
C GLY A 171 1.64 -10.75 13.79
N GLU A 172 2.29 -10.03 12.87
CA GLU A 172 2.00 -8.61 12.64
C GLU A 172 0.61 -8.40 12.00
N ILE A 173 0.18 -9.25 11.06
CA ILE A 173 -1.19 -9.14 10.51
C ILE A 173 -2.22 -9.56 11.57
N ARG A 174 -1.90 -10.53 12.42
CA ARG A 174 -2.73 -10.89 13.57
C ARG A 174 -2.92 -9.71 14.53
N GLU A 175 -1.86 -8.96 14.82
CA GLU A 175 -1.94 -7.74 15.62
C GLU A 175 -2.86 -6.70 14.95
N LEU A 176 -2.65 -6.41 13.66
CA LEU A 176 -3.47 -5.46 12.91
C LEU A 176 -4.96 -5.85 12.87
N THR A 177 -5.24 -7.14 12.71
CA THR A 177 -6.62 -7.66 12.66
C THR A 177 -7.28 -7.68 14.04
N SER A 178 -6.52 -7.83 15.12
CA SER A 178 -7.04 -7.69 16.50
C SER A 178 -7.61 -6.29 16.77
N ILE A 179 -7.00 -5.26 16.17
CA ILE A 179 -7.46 -3.87 16.23
C ILE A 179 -8.63 -3.66 15.25
N ALA A 180 -8.44 -4.05 13.98
CA ALA A 180 -9.37 -3.72 12.89
C ALA A 180 -10.67 -4.52 12.89
N ARG A 181 -10.66 -5.77 13.40
CA ARG A 181 -11.79 -6.70 13.38
C ARG A 181 -12.54 -6.69 12.04
N PRO A 182 -11.87 -7.10 10.94
CA PRO A 182 -12.45 -7.06 9.61
C PRO A 182 -13.59 -8.09 9.46
N CYS A 183 -14.63 -7.73 8.71
CA CYS A 183 -15.68 -8.67 8.30
C CYS A 183 -15.38 -9.32 6.93
N ALA A 184 -14.41 -8.80 6.18
CA ALA A 184 -13.91 -9.40 4.96
C ALA A 184 -12.40 -9.24 4.84
N GLY A 185 -11.72 -10.21 4.25
CA GLY A 185 -10.27 -10.23 4.07
C GLY A 185 -9.89 -10.62 2.65
N ILE A 186 -9.08 -9.80 1.99
CA ILE A 186 -8.53 -10.07 0.66
C ILE A 186 -7.06 -10.45 0.79
N VAL A 187 -6.67 -11.59 0.23
CA VAL A 187 -5.25 -11.96 0.04
C VAL A 187 -4.96 -11.98 -1.45
N THR A 188 -4.10 -11.07 -1.90
CA THR A 188 -3.89 -10.86 -3.35
C THR A 188 -2.96 -11.87 -4.02
N ASN A 189 -1.82 -12.16 -3.41
CA ASN A 189 -0.79 -13.11 -3.88
C ASN A 189 0.29 -13.34 -2.81
N VAL A 190 1.00 -14.46 -2.92
CA VAL A 190 2.22 -14.82 -2.19
C VAL A 190 3.40 -14.82 -3.17
N GLY A 191 4.42 -14.03 -2.88
CA GLY A 191 5.61 -13.88 -3.71
C GLY A 191 6.84 -13.54 -2.88
N GLN A 192 7.99 -13.42 -3.54
CA GLN A 192 9.30 -13.20 -2.90
C GLN A 192 9.42 -11.77 -2.35
N VAL A 193 8.92 -11.57 -1.13
CA VAL A 193 9.03 -10.35 -0.33
C VAL A 193 9.29 -10.73 1.12
N HIS A 194 10.02 -9.90 1.87
CA HIS A 194 10.33 -10.12 3.30
C HIS A 194 11.03 -11.47 3.59
N LEU A 195 11.69 -12.07 2.59
CA LEU A 195 12.34 -13.37 2.72
C LEU A 195 13.51 -13.34 3.69
N GLU A 196 14.15 -12.19 3.83
CA GLU A 196 15.21 -11.98 4.83
C GLU A 196 14.74 -12.24 6.27
N LEU A 197 13.49 -11.86 6.58
CA LEU A 197 12.92 -11.97 7.92
C LEU A 197 12.11 -13.26 8.10
N LEU A 198 11.39 -13.68 7.07
CA LEU A 198 10.50 -14.84 7.13
C LEU A 198 11.15 -16.15 6.70
N GLY A 199 12.28 -16.09 6.00
CA GLY A 199 13.08 -17.24 5.58
C GLY A 199 12.49 -18.09 4.45
N SER A 200 11.17 -18.10 4.24
CA SER A 200 10.54 -18.92 3.18
C SER A 200 9.22 -18.33 2.67
N LEU A 201 8.86 -18.69 1.43
CA LEU A 201 7.54 -18.35 0.86
C LEU A 201 6.37 -18.94 1.65
N ASP A 202 6.58 -20.08 2.32
CA ASP A 202 5.54 -20.70 3.13
C ASP A 202 5.30 -19.89 4.41
N ASN A 203 6.33 -19.29 5.00
CA ASN A 203 6.15 -18.33 6.09
C ASN A 203 5.53 -17.01 5.61
N VAL A 204 5.83 -16.56 4.38
CA VAL A 204 5.12 -15.43 3.75
C VAL A 204 3.63 -15.75 3.59
N ALA A 205 3.28 -16.97 3.16
CA ALA A 205 1.89 -17.41 3.07
C ALA A 205 1.21 -17.47 4.44
N ARG A 206 1.84 -18.09 5.44
CA ARG A 206 1.33 -18.18 6.82
C ARG A 206 1.05 -16.79 7.40
N ALA A 207 2.02 -15.88 7.30
CA ALA A 207 1.86 -14.52 7.81
C ALA A 207 0.68 -13.78 7.13
N LYS A 208 0.49 -13.95 5.81
CA LYS A 208 -0.68 -13.37 5.12
C LYS A 208 -2.00 -14.07 5.46
N GLY A 209 -1.94 -15.37 5.72
CA GLY A 209 -3.07 -16.20 6.15
C GLY A 209 -3.64 -15.77 7.49
N GLU A 210 -2.87 -15.08 8.34
CA GLU A 210 -3.35 -14.49 9.61
C GLU A 210 -4.58 -13.60 9.41
N LEU A 211 -4.70 -12.93 8.25
CA LEU A 211 -5.89 -12.14 7.93
C LEU A 211 -7.13 -13.03 7.83
N ILE A 212 -7.01 -14.18 7.17
CA ILE A 212 -8.11 -15.12 6.95
C ILE A 212 -8.43 -15.86 8.24
N GLU A 213 -7.42 -16.24 9.03
CA GLU A 213 -7.61 -16.85 10.35
C GLU A 213 -8.35 -15.94 11.34
N ALA A 214 -8.18 -14.62 11.21
CA ALA A 214 -8.85 -13.64 12.05
C ALA A 214 -10.33 -13.42 11.67
N LEU A 215 -10.76 -13.90 10.49
CA LEU A 215 -12.16 -13.81 10.09
C LEU A 215 -13.01 -14.80 10.90
N GLY A 216 -14.10 -14.29 11.50
CA GLY A 216 -15.11 -15.14 12.13
C GLY A 216 -15.90 -15.98 11.13
N PRO A 217 -16.82 -16.86 11.60
CA PRO A 217 -17.65 -17.70 10.74
C PRO A 217 -18.57 -16.91 9.78
N GLU A 218 -18.91 -15.68 10.13
CA GLU A 218 -19.68 -14.76 9.26
C GLU A 218 -18.78 -13.95 8.30
N GLY A 219 -17.46 -14.09 8.43
CA GLY A 219 -16.48 -13.36 7.64
C GLY A 219 -16.36 -13.87 6.21
N ILE A 220 -15.95 -12.99 5.30
CA ILE A 220 -15.76 -13.30 3.87
C ILE A 220 -14.27 -13.33 3.54
N ALA A 221 -13.75 -14.49 3.12
CA ALA A 221 -12.41 -14.61 2.57
C ALA A 221 -12.45 -14.43 1.05
N VAL A 222 -11.62 -13.55 0.49
CA VAL A 222 -11.51 -13.30 -0.95
C VAL A 222 -10.10 -13.64 -1.40
N LEU A 223 -9.97 -14.71 -2.19
CA LEU A 223 -8.70 -15.40 -2.42
C LEU A 223 -8.42 -15.57 -3.92
N ASN A 224 -7.17 -15.37 -4.29
CA ASN A 224 -6.70 -15.64 -5.66
C ASN A 224 -6.64 -17.14 -5.93
N ALA A 225 -7.45 -17.62 -6.86
CA ALA A 225 -7.52 -19.02 -7.30
C ALA A 225 -6.28 -19.47 -8.07
N ASP A 226 -5.61 -18.52 -8.74
CA ASP A 226 -4.45 -18.80 -9.60
C ASP A 226 -3.12 -18.80 -8.81
N ASP A 227 -3.17 -18.51 -7.50
CA ASP A 227 -2.04 -18.62 -6.58
C ASP A 227 -2.31 -19.74 -5.58
N GLU A 228 -1.63 -20.87 -5.75
CA GLU A 228 -1.86 -22.09 -4.96
C GLU A 228 -1.77 -21.85 -3.44
N ARG A 229 -0.85 -20.99 -2.99
CA ARG A 229 -0.66 -20.70 -1.55
C ARG A 229 -1.79 -19.86 -1.01
N VAL A 230 -2.29 -18.92 -1.80
CA VAL A 230 -3.46 -18.12 -1.44
C VAL A 230 -4.73 -18.97 -1.46
N ALA A 231 -4.92 -19.77 -2.50
CA ALA A 231 -6.09 -20.64 -2.63
C ALA A 231 -6.19 -21.63 -1.44
N ALA A 232 -5.06 -22.18 -0.99
CA ALA A 232 -4.99 -23.08 0.16
C ALA A 232 -5.46 -22.46 1.47
N MET A 233 -5.40 -21.12 1.63
CA MET A 233 -5.92 -20.42 2.82
C MET A 233 -7.43 -20.58 2.99
N GLY A 234 -8.15 -20.88 1.90
CA GLY A 234 -9.59 -21.12 1.95
C GLY A 234 -9.97 -22.37 2.76
N ALA A 235 -9.07 -23.35 2.87
CA ALA A 235 -9.31 -24.58 3.60
C ALA A 235 -9.39 -24.38 5.13
N THR A 236 -8.81 -23.30 5.65
CA THR A 236 -8.82 -22.98 7.08
C THR A 236 -9.97 -22.05 7.48
N HIS A 237 -10.62 -21.40 6.50
CA HIS A 237 -11.74 -20.49 6.75
C HIS A 237 -13.06 -21.25 6.88
N ARG A 238 -13.85 -20.93 7.92
CA ARG A 238 -15.16 -21.57 8.15
C ARG A 238 -16.33 -20.78 7.58
N GLY A 239 -16.11 -19.53 7.21
CA GLY A 239 -17.13 -18.66 6.64
C GLY A 239 -17.20 -18.77 5.12
N ARG A 240 -17.77 -17.74 4.50
CA ARG A 240 -17.88 -17.68 3.04
C ARG A 240 -16.51 -17.43 2.43
N THR A 241 -16.08 -18.30 1.53
CA THR A 241 -14.88 -18.11 0.70
C THR A 241 -15.29 -17.81 -0.74
N VAL A 242 -14.68 -16.78 -1.31
CA VAL A 242 -14.87 -16.33 -2.69
C VAL A 242 -13.53 -16.36 -3.38
N PHE A 243 -13.48 -17.04 -4.51
CA PHE A 243 -12.28 -17.14 -5.32
C PHE A 243 -12.35 -16.21 -6.54
N TYR A 244 -11.21 -15.63 -6.91
CA TYR A 244 -11.08 -14.85 -8.14
C TYR A 244 -9.81 -15.25 -8.90
N GLY A 245 -9.79 -15.05 -10.21
CA GLY A 245 -8.61 -15.40 -11.02
C GLY A 245 -8.85 -15.20 -12.51
N LEU A 246 -7.80 -15.39 -13.30
CA LEU A 246 -7.93 -15.48 -14.76
C LEU A 246 -8.16 -16.92 -15.20
N ALA A 247 -7.53 -17.89 -14.55
CA ALA A 247 -7.69 -19.31 -14.88
C ALA A 247 -8.84 -19.97 -14.13
N GLY A 248 -9.08 -19.58 -12.87
CA GLY A 248 -10.13 -20.12 -12.02
C GLY A 248 -10.87 -19.10 -11.15
N GLY A 249 -11.85 -19.57 -10.38
CA GLY A 249 -12.58 -18.77 -9.38
C GLY A 249 -14.03 -18.42 -9.74
N ASP A 250 -14.71 -17.84 -8.75
CA ASP A 250 -16.11 -17.40 -8.81
C ASP A 250 -16.27 -16.07 -9.57
N LEU A 251 -15.19 -15.31 -9.72
CA LEU A 251 -15.12 -14.12 -10.57
C LEU A 251 -13.86 -14.16 -11.43
N ARG A 252 -14.05 -13.99 -12.75
CA ARG A 252 -13.00 -14.09 -13.77
C ARG A 252 -13.10 -12.96 -14.78
N ALA A 253 -12.07 -12.81 -15.62
CA ALA A 253 -12.02 -11.83 -16.69
C ALA A 253 -11.65 -12.46 -18.04
N LYS A 254 -12.28 -12.01 -19.12
CA LYS A 254 -11.98 -12.37 -20.52
C LYS A 254 -11.85 -11.11 -21.37
N GLU A 255 -11.48 -11.28 -22.65
CA GLU A 255 -11.42 -10.17 -23.63
C GLU A 255 -10.53 -9.00 -23.17
N ILE A 256 -9.41 -9.33 -22.52
CA ILE A 256 -8.50 -8.35 -21.93
C ILE A 256 -7.76 -7.60 -23.05
N ASN A 257 -8.01 -6.30 -23.15
CA ASN A 257 -7.40 -5.39 -24.11
C ASN A 257 -6.57 -4.33 -23.37
N GLU A 258 -5.25 -4.38 -23.54
CA GLU A 258 -4.31 -3.43 -22.94
C GLU A 258 -4.16 -2.21 -23.86
N GLY A 259 -4.82 -1.11 -23.51
CA GLY A 259 -4.59 0.18 -24.16
C GLY A 259 -3.48 0.98 -23.47
N PRO A 260 -2.99 2.08 -24.07
CA PRO A 260 -1.86 2.85 -23.54
C PRO A 260 -2.12 3.45 -22.14
N ARG A 261 -3.37 3.81 -21.82
CA ARG A 261 -3.74 4.41 -20.52
C ARG A 261 -4.90 3.71 -19.82
N THR A 262 -5.53 2.75 -20.50
CA THR A 262 -6.72 2.07 -20.00
C THR A 262 -6.65 0.60 -20.32
N LEU A 263 -6.99 -0.24 -19.34
CA LEU A 263 -7.12 -1.67 -19.52
C LEU A 263 -8.61 -2.03 -19.52
N ARG A 264 -9.10 -2.61 -20.61
CA ARG A 264 -10.49 -3.02 -20.81
C ARG A 264 -10.62 -4.53 -20.74
N PHE A 265 -11.68 -5.03 -20.13
CA PHE A 265 -11.95 -6.47 -20.00
C PHE A 265 -13.41 -6.72 -19.62
N THR A 266 -13.86 -7.95 -19.83
CA THR A 266 -15.21 -8.41 -19.46
C THR A 266 -15.14 -9.30 -18.24
N LEU A 267 -15.76 -8.87 -17.13
CA LEU A 267 -15.92 -9.64 -15.91
C LEU A 267 -17.06 -10.66 -16.08
N TYR A 268 -16.85 -11.89 -15.61
CA TYR A 268 -17.85 -12.95 -15.67
C TYR A 268 -17.69 -13.96 -14.54
N GLY A 269 -18.77 -14.65 -14.18
CA GLY A 269 -18.75 -15.71 -13.17
C GLY A 269 -20.01 -15.74 -12.30
N PRO A 270 -20.17 -16.77 -11.45
CA PRO A 270 -21.36 -16.96 -10.61
C PRO A 270 -21.59 -15.85 -9.56
N LEU A 271 -20.63 -14.97 -9.30
CA LEU A 271 -20.84 -13.78 -8.46
C LEU A 271 -21.65 -12.67 -9.13
N LEU A 272 -21.78 -12.71 -10.46
CA LEU A 272 -22.48 -11.68 -11.24
C LEU A 272 -23.76 -12.27 -11.84
N SER A 273 -24.76 -11.40 -12.05
CA SER A 273 -26.00 -11.80 -12.72
C SER A 273 -25.86 -11.90 -14.24
N HIS A 274 -24.87 -11.21 -14.81
CA HIS A 274 -24.52 -11.18 -16.23
C HIS A 274 -23.06 -10.74 -16.39
N ASP A 275 -22.50 -10.91 -17.59
CA ASP A 275 -21.17 -10.41 -17.93
C ASP A 275 -21.13 -8.87 -17.84
N VAL A 276 -20.04 -8.31 -17.31
CA VAL A 276 -19.89 -6.87 -17.05
C VAL A 276 -18.64 -6.36 -17.74
N GLU A 277 -18.82 -5.43 -18.68
CA GLU A 277 -17.69 -4.69 -19.24
C GLU A 277 -17.11 -3.73 -18.20
N ALA A 278 -15.79 -3.79 -18.03
CA ALA A 278 -15.07 -2.93 -17.12
C ALA A 278 -13.84 -2.32 -17.80
N ALA A 279 -13.49 -1.13 -17.35
CA ALA A 279 -12.26 -0.45 -17.75
C ALA A 279 -11.59 0.10 -16.49
N ILE A 280 -10.27 0.04 -16.43
CA ILE A 280 -9.48 0.69 -15.38
C ILE A 280 -8.52 1.72 -15.99
N PRO A 281 -8.37 2.92 -15.40
CA PRO A 281 -7.47 3.97 -15.90
C PRO A 281 -6.00 3.74 -15.52
N MET A 282 -5.51 2.51 -15.71
CA MET A 282 -4.09 2.18 -15.52
C MET A 282 -3.66 1.03 -16.46
N PRO A 283 -2.40 1.03 -16.92
CA PRO A 283 -1.89 -0.04 -17.76
C PRO A 283 -1.50 -1.28 -16.94
N GLY A 284 -1.12 -2.35 -17.65
CA GLY A 284 -0.49 -3.53 -17.08
C GLY A 284 -1.49 -4.62 -16.69
N ARG A 285 -1.41 -5.76 -17.38
CA ARG A 285 -2.27 -6.95 -17.19
C ARG A 285 -2.47 -7.41 -15.75
N HIS A 286 -1.45 -7.28 -14.91
CA HIS A 286 -1.53 -7.66 -13.49
C HIS A 286 -2.59 -6.87 -12.72
N ASN A 287 -2.98 -5.68 -13.20
CA ASN A 287 -4.06 -4.90 -12.59
C ASN A 287 -5.46 -5.49 -12.85
N VAL A 288 -5.62 -6.42 -13.80
CA VAL A 288 -6.85 -7.22 -13.90
C VAL A 288 -7.05 -8.07 -12.64
N TYR A 289 -5.98 -8.67 -12.09
CA TYR A 289 -6.08 -9.40 -10.81
C TYR A 289 -6.48 -8.47 -9.66
N ASN A 290 -5.94 -7.25 -9.60
CA ASN A 290 -6.32 -6.28 -8.57
C ASN A 290 -7.79 -5.87 -8.69
N ALA A 291 -8.28 -5.67 -9.92
CA ALA A 291 -9.67 -5.36 -10.21
C ALA A 291 -10.60 -6.54 -9.86
N LEU A 292 -10.22 -7.77 -10.20
CA LEU A 292 -10.94 -9.00 -9.84
C LEU A 292 -11.06 -9.16 -8.33
N ALA A 293 -9.96 -8.96 -7.58
CA ALA A 293 -9.97 -9.03 -6.13
C ALA A 293 -10.95 -8.01 -5.51
N ALA A 294 -10.91 -6.76 -5.98
CA ALA A 294 -11.80 -5.70 -5.53
C ALA A 294 -13.26 -5.99 -5.89
N ALA A 295 -13.54 -6.35 -7.14
CA ALA A 295 -14.88 -6.65 -7.63
C ALA A 295 -15.48 -7.88 -6.94
N ALA A 296 -14.69 -8.94 -6.72
CA ALA A 296 -15.15 -10.15 -6.02
C ALA A 296 -15.54 -9.84 -4.57
N CYS A 297 -14.73 -9.03 -3.87
CA CYS A 297 -15.07 -8.57 -2.52
C CYS A 297 -16.34 -7.72 -2.54
N ALA A 298 -16.42 -6.73 -3.44
CA ALA A 298 -17.57 -5.84 -3.52
C ALA A 298 -18.86 -6.61 -3.84
N ALA A 299 -18.84 -7.52 -4.82
CA ALA A 299 -19.97 -8.39 -5.15
C ALA A 299 -20.40 -9.25 -3.96
N ALA A 300 -19.44 -9.82 -3.21
CA ALA A 300 -19.73 -10.59 -2.01
C ALA A 300 -20.35 -9.74 -0.88
N LEU A 301 -20.04 -8.44 -0.86
CA LEU A 301 -20.64 -7.46 0.05
C LEU A 301 -22.00 -6.92 -0.43
N GLY A 302 -22.41 -7.22 -1.66
CA GLY A 302 -23.70 -6.85 -2.26
C GLY A 302 -23.66 -5.78 -3.34
N ALA A 303 -22.47 -5.45 -3.89
CA ALA A 303 -22.37 -4.52 -5.03
C ALA A 303 -23.03 -5.11 -6.28
N ASP A 304 -23.77 -4.29 -7.01
CA ASP A 304 -24.27 -4.66 -8.33
C ASP A 304 -23.22 -4.43 -9.43
N SER A 305 -23.53 -4.91 -10.63
CA SER A 305 -22.67 -4.77 -11.81
C SER A 305 -22.33 -3.31 -12.15
N ALA A 306 -23.26 -2.39 -11.93
CA ALA A 306 -23.07 -0.98 -12.26
C ALA A 306 -22.08 -0.32 -11.28
N ALA A 307 -22.24 -0.55 -9.97
CA ALA A 307 -21.32 -0.09 -8.95
C ALA A 307 -19.90 -0.60 -9.19
N ILE A 308 -19.75 -1.86 -9.60
CA ILE A 308 -18.45 -2.46 -9.93
C ILE A 308 -17.83 -1.77 -11.16
N ALA A 309 -18.55 -1.71 -12.28
CA ALA A 309 -18.02 -1.13 -13.51
C ALA A 309 -17.66 0.35 -13.34
N GLU A 310 -18.55 1.13 -12.74
CA GLU A 310 -18.33 2.56 -12.50
C GLU A 310 -17.22 2.81 -11.47
N GLY A 311 -17.16 2.02 -10.40
CA GLY A 311 -16.11 2.13 -9.39
C GLY A 311 -14.72 1.81 -9.96
N LEU A 312 -14.62 0.78 -10.80
CA LEU A 312 -13.38 0.44 -11.51
C LEU A 312 -13.01 1.49 -12.57
N GLY A 313 -13.99 2.06 -13.27
CA GLY A 313 -13.75 3.11 -14.27
C GLY A 313 -13.34 4.46 -13.64
N GLY A 314 -13.81 4.73 -12.43
CA GLY A 314 -13.66 6.01 -11.75
C GLY A 314 -12.61 6.06 -10.63
N PHE A 315 -11.90 4.98 -10.32
CA PHE A 315 -10.86 5.05 -9.27
C PHE A 315 -9.64 5.84 -9.74
N GLU A 316 -9.03 6.54 -8.79
CA GLU A 316 -7.79 7.27 -9.01
C GLU A 316 -6.59 6.40 -8.59
N PRO A 317 -5.65 6.09 -9.50
CA PRO A 317 -4.44 5.36 -9.14
C PRO A 317 -3.61 6.15 -8.12
N THR A 318 -3.18 5.49 -7.04
CA THR A 318 -2.20 6.07 -6.12
C THR A 318 -0.89 6.39 -6.87
N ALA A 319 -0.27 7.52 -6.54
CA ALA A 319 1.00 7.95 -7.14
C ALA A 319 2.09 6.87 -7.08
N MET A 320 3.00 6.89 -8.07
CA MET A 320 4.13 5.94 -8.20
C MET A 320 3.72 4.47 -8.34
N ARG A 321 2.51 4.19 -8.87
CA ARG A 321 2.02 2.82 -9.19
C ARG A 321 1.69 2.72 -10.68
N LEU A 322 2.73 2.56 -11.50
CA LEU A 322 2.67 2.66 -12.97
C LEU A 322 1.97 3.93 -13.45
N GLN A 323 2.25 5.04 -12.76
CA GLN A 323 1.72 6.34 -13.11
C GLN A 323 2.37 6.82 -14.41
N ILE A 324 1.54 7.11 -15.42
CA ILE A 324 2.00 7.59 -16.72
C ILE A 324 2.10 9.11 -16.69
N GLU A 325 3.27 9.63 -17.03
CA GLU A 325 3.54 11.07 -17.05
C GLU A 325 4.23 11.46 -18.34
N GLU A 326 3.77 12.56 -18.96
CA GLU A 326 4.42 13.13 -20.13
C GLU A 326 5.42 14.20 -19.70
N LEU A 327 6.64 14.10 -20.22
CA LEU A 327 7.68 15.10 -20.05
C LEU A 327 7.60 16.16 -21.14
N SER A 328 8.07 17.36 -20.85
CA SER A 328 8.08 18.49 -21.80
C SER A 328 8.89 18.21 -23.07
N CYS A 329 9.87 17.29 -23.03
CA CYS A 329 10.63 16.87 -24.20
C CYS A 329 9.89 15.84 -25.09
N GLY A 330 8.63 15.51 -24.78
CA GLY A 330 7.83 14.53 -25.53
C GLY A 330 8.15 13.06 -25.21
N ALA A 331 8.89 12.79 -24.14
CA ALA A 331 9.08 11.45 -23.61
C ALA A 331 7.99 11.10 -22.58
N THR A 332 7.76 9.81 -22.37
CA THR A 332 6.81 9.29 -21.37
C THR A 332 7.57 8.65 -20.21
N VAL A 333 7.14 8.89 -18.98
CA VAL A 333 7.63 8.19 -17.78
C VAL A 333 6.54 7.26 -17.27
N LEU A 334 6.89 6.00 -17.06
CA LEU A 334 6.13 5.04 -16.26
C LEU A 334 6.71 5.03 -14.86
N ASN A 335 6.11 5.84 -13.98
CA ASN A 335 6.54 6.00 -12.60
C ASN A 335 5.96 4.88 -11.73
N ASP A 336 6.78 3.87 -11.42
CA ASP A 336 6.48 2.75 -10.51
C ASP A 336 7.50 2.68 -9.36
N ALA A 337 7.95 3.86 -8.91
CA ALA A 337 9.06 4.04 -7.98
C ALA A 337 8.72 3.79 -6.49
N TYR A 338 7.50 3.34 -6.17
CA TYR A 338 7.10 3.19 -4.77
C TYR A 338 7.80 2.03 -4.05
N ASN A 339 7.78 0.84 -4.65
CA ASN A 339 8.44 -0.35 -4.12
C ASN A 339 8.71 -1.38 -5.23
N ALA A 340 9.56 -2.35 -4.95
CA ALA A 340 9.91 -3.40 -5.89
C ALA A 340 10.02 -4.78 -5.24
N SER A 341 9.76 -5.78 -6.06
CA SER A 341 9.88 -7.22 -5.82
C SER A 341 10.15 -7.87 -7.18
N PRO A 342 10.69 -9.10 -7.25
CA PRO A 342 10.95 -9.75 -8.53
C PRO A 342 9.70 -9.85 -9.41
N ALA A 343 8.56 -10.21 -8.82
CA ALA A 343 7.29 -10.30 -9.54
C ALA A 343 6.81 -8.94 -10.07
N SER A 344 6.92 -7.87 -9.27
CA SER A 344 6.50 -6.54 -9.72
C SER A 344 7.45 -5.95 -10.75
N MET A 345 8.77 -6.22 -10.67
CA MET A 345 9.75 -5.82 -11.68
C MET A 345 9.41 -6.43 -13.04
N ARG A 346 9.13 -7.74 -13.08
CA ARG A 346 8.70 -8.43 -14.30
C ARG A 346 7.42 -7.82 -14.87
N ALA A 347 6.43 -7.56 -14.02
CA ALA A 347 5.15 -6.97 -14.44
C ALA A 347 5.31 -5.55 -15.01
N ALA A 348 6.20 -4.74 -14.42
CA ALA A 348 6.49 -3.40 -14.89
C ALA A 348 7.26 -3.40 -16.22
N LEU A 349 8.25 -4.29 -16.38
CA LEU A 349 8.96 -4.48 -17.65
C LEU A 349 8.04 -4.96 -18.78
N ALA A 350 7.15 -5.92 -18.51
CA ALA A 350 6.13 -6.34 -19.48
C ALA A 350 5.18 -5.20 -19.85
N THR A 351 4.85 -4.33 -18.89
CA THR A 351 4.03 -3.13 -19.17
C THR A 351 4.78 -2.15 -20.07
N LEU A 352 6.08 -1.94 -19.83
CA LEU A 352 6.93 -1.12 -20.70
C LEU A 352 6.99 -1.69 -22.11
N GLU A 353 7.19 -3.01 -22.26
CA GLU A 353 7.24 -3.71 -23.54
C GLU A 353 5.96 -3.50 -24.36
N ASN A 354 4.80 -3.67 -23.72
CA ASN A 354 3.49 -3.57 -24.37
C ASN A 354 3.10 -2.13 -24.74
N LEU A 355 3.51 -1.15 -23.93
CA LEU A 355 3.04 0.24 -24.05
C LEU A 355 3.96 1.10 -24.92
N ALA A 356 5.27 0.83 -24.90
CA ALA A 356 6.24 1.67 -25.57
C ALA A 356 6.40 1.30 -27.05
N GLU A 357 6.06 2.24 -27.93
CA GLU A 357 6.28 2.11 -29.38
C GLU A 357 7.69 2.56 -29.80
N GLY A 358 8.31 3.44 -29.01
CA GLY A 358 9.63 4.03 -29.28
C GLY A 358 10.76 3.44 -28.45
N PHE A 359 11.75 4.28 -28.14
CA PHE A 359 12.94 3.87 -27.39
C PHE A 359 12.61 3.57 -25.93
N LYS A 360 12.95 2.37 -25.47
CA LYS A 360 12.60 1.84 -24.15
C LYS A 360 13.78 1.98 -23.20
N ILE A 361 13.59 2.72 -22.13
CA ILE A 361 14.58 2.90 -21.07
C ILE A 361 14.01 2.33 -19.77
N ALA A 362 14.81 1.56 -19.02
CA ALA A 362 14.46 1.19 -17.65
C ALA A 362 15.48 1.74 -16.66
N VAL A 363 14.98 2.34 -15.58
CA VAL A 363 15.73 2.81 -14.42
C VAL A 363 15.35 1.92 -13.24
N LEU A 364 16.22 0.95 -12.94
CA LEU A 364 15.95 -0.10 -11.96
C LEU A 364 16.84 0.04 -10.73
N GLY A 365 16.22 0.16 -9.56
CA GLY A 365 16.91 0.18 -8.27
C GLY A 365 16.89 -1.18 -7.57
N ASP A 366 17.67 -1.29 -6.49
CA ASP A 366 17.69 -2.48 -5.63
C ASP A 366 16.28 -2.90 -5.19
N MET A 367 16.09 -4.22 -5.16
CA MET A 367 14.98 -4.91 -4.50
C MET A 367 15.45 -5.34 -3.10
N LEU A 368 14.90 -4.72 -2.06
CA LEU A 368 15.31 -4.95 -0.68
C LEU A 368 14.55 -6.14 -0.04
N GLU A 369 15.08 -6.65 1.08
CA GLU A 369 14.49 -7.71 1.91
C GLU A 369 14.30 -9.08 1.19
N LEU A 370 15.17 -9.39 0.21
CA LEU A 370 15.15 -10.65 -0.54
C LEU A 370 15.97 -11.79 0.09
N GLY A 371 16.76 -11.50 1.12
CA GLY A 371 17.58 -12.50 1.81
C GLY A 371 18.67 -13.12 0.91
N PRO A 372 19.04 -14.40 1.13
CA PRO A 372 20.15 -15.05 0.43
C PRO A 372 20.02 -15.12 -1.10
N GLU A 373 18.79 -15.07 -1.62
CA GLU A 373 18.52 -15.13 -3.06
C GLU A 373 18.68 -13.77 -3.77
N ALA A 374 18.95 -12.69 -3.04
CA ALA A 374 18.96 -11.32 -3.58
C ALA A 374 19.79 -11.20 -4.87
N VAL A 375 21.04 -11.65 -4.86
CA VAL A 375 21.94 -11.56 -6.03
C VAL A 375 21.34 -12.25 -7.25
N GLN A 376 20.84 -13.48 -7.10
CA GLN A 376 20.29 -14.25 -8.21
C GLN A 376 19.02 -13.59 -8.76
N LEU A 377 18.15 -13.12 -7.87
CA LEU A 377 16.90 -12.45 -8.25
C LEU A 377 17.13 -11.13 -8.99
N HIS A 378 18.16 -10.37 -8.62
CA HIS A 378 18.55 -9.16 -9.36
C HIS A 378 19.08 -9.50 -10.76
N ARG A 379 19.94 -10.53 -10.86
CA ARG A 379 20.43 -11.02 -12.17
C ARG A 379 19.27 -11.48 -13.07
N ASP A 380 18.27 -12.15 -12.52
CA ASP A 380 17.11 -12.60 -13.29
C ASP A 380 16.28 -11.43 -13.84
N VAL A 381 16.11 -10.36 -13.08
CA VAL A 381 15.49 -9.11 -13.57
C VAL A 381 16.33 -8.50 -14.68
N GLY A 382 17.66 -8.47 -14.54
CA GLY A 382 18.58 -8.00 -15.56
C GLY A 382 18.46 -8.77 -16.88
N ARG A 383 18.42 -10.10 -16.81
CA ARG A 383 18.26 -10.96 -17.98
C ARG A 383 16.94 -10.69 -18.71
N LEU A 384 15.86 -10.48 -17.96
CA LEU A 384 14.57 -10.12 -18.55
C LEU A 384 14.63 -8.74 -19.22
N ALA A 385 15.22 -7.75 -18.54
CA ALA A 385 15.32 -6.39 -19.06
C ALA A 385 16.07 -6.34 -20.40
N ALA A 386 17.14 -7.12 -20.57
CA ALA A 386 17.92 -7.18 -21.81
C ALA A 386 17.11 -7.56 -23.06
N GLY A 387 16.02 -8.32 -22.91
CA GLY A 387 15.14 -8.67 -24.04
C GLY A 387 14.10 -7.60 -24.37
N ILE A 388 13.99 -6.54 -23.55
CA ILE A 388 12.89 -5.58 -23.60
C ILE A 388 13.40 -4.16 -23.87
N VAL A 389 14.48 -3.75 -23.20
CA VAL A 389 14.92 -2.34 -23.17
C VAL A 389 16.01 -2.09 -24.19
N ASP A 390 16.04 -0.87 -24.73
CA ASP A 390 17.14 -0.38 -25.55
C ASP A 390 18.24 0.26 -24.70
N TYR A 391 17.92 0.69 -23.47
CA TYR A 391 18.89 1.22 -22.52
C TYR A 391 18.50 0.90 -21.07
N LEU A 392 19.47 0.47 -20.27
CA LEU A 392 19.28 0.10 -18.87
C LEU A 392 20.13 0.98 -17.95
N VAL A 393 19.48 1.70 -17.06
CA VAL A 393 20.11 2.41 -15.94
C VAL A 393 19.83 1.64 -14.66
N VAL A 394 20.85 1.29 -13.91
CA VAL A 394 20.70 0.62 -12.60
C VAL A 394 21.24 1.48 -11.49
N VAL A 395 20.56 1.46 -10.33
CA VAL A 395 20.91 2.30 -9.17
C VAL A 395 21.02 1.46 -7.91
N GLY A 396 22.14 1.58 -7.20
CA GLY A 396 22.35 0.94 -5.91
C GLY A 396 23.31 -0.25 -5.94
N PRO A 397 23.72 -0.75 -4.74
CA PRO A 397 24.70 -1.83 -4.62
C PRO A 397 24.31 -3.11 -5.36
N LEU A 398 23.04 -3.55 -5.27
CA LEU A 398 22.57 -4.74 -5.97
C LEU A 398 22.09 -4.45 -7.40
N GLY A 399 21.93 -3.19 -7.78
CA GLY A 399 21.73 -2.75 -9.16
C GLY A 399 22.82 -3.26 -10.10
N ALA A 400 24.07 -3.36 -9.62
CA ALA A 400 25.17 -3.94 -10.39
C ALA A 400 24.91 -5.41 -10.81
N GLU A 401 24.17 -6.17 -10.00
CA GLU A 401 23.77 -7.54 -10.31
C GLU A 401 22.67 -7.59 -11.39
N ILE A 402 21.79 -6.59 -11.43
CA ILE A 402 20.85 -6.39 -12.55
C ILE A 402 21.64 -6.14 -13.84
N ALA A 403 22.62 -5.23 -13.82
CA ALA A 403 23.47 -4.96 -14.97
C ALA A 403 24.25 -6.22 -15.41
N GLN A 404 24.79 -7.01 -14.48
CA GLN A 404 25.46 -8.27 -14.82
C GLN A 404 24.50 -9.26 -15.50
N GLY A 405 23.28 -9.41 -14.97
CA GLY A 405 22.25 -10.24 -15.58
C GLY A 405 21.93 -9.80 -17.01
N ALA A 406 21.82 -8.50 -17.25
CA ALA A 406 21.55 -7.94 -18.58
C ALA A 406 22.70 -8.20 -19.58
N ARG A 407 23.95 -8.00 -19.15
CA ARG A 407 25.15 -8.33 -19.96
C ARG A 407 25.18 -9.80 -20.36
N MET A 408 24.91 -10.70 -19.41
CA MET A 408 24.86 -12.14 -19.67
C MET A 408 23.78 -12.53 -20.68
N ALA A 409 22.70 -11.75 -20.77
CA ALA A 409 21.63 -11.94 -21.73
C ALA A 409 21.84 -11.19 -23.07
N GLY A 410 22.97 -10.50 -23.23
CA GLY A 410 23.40 -9.91 -24.50
C GLY A 410 23.09 -8.43 -24.70
N LEU A 411 22.64 -7.70 -23.67
CA LEU A 411 22.51 -6.24 -23.76
C LEU A 411 23.92 -5.62 -23.83
N PRO A 412 24.25 -4.82 -24.86
CA PRO A 412 25.56 -4.20 -25.03
C PRO A 412 26.01 -3.34 -23.85
N ASP A 413 27.30 -3.34 -23.55
CA ASP A 413 27.87 -2.59 -22.41
C ASP A 413 27.64 -1.08 -22.51
N ASP A 414 27.60 -0.52 -23.73
CA ASP A 414 27.31 0.89 -23.99
C ASP A 414 25.82 1.26 -23.87
N GLN A 415 24.95 0.26 -23.65
CA GLN A 415 23.52 0.41 -23.35
C GLN A 415 23.19 0.15 -21.88
N ILE A 416 24.21 0.01 -21.02
CA ILE A 416 24.06 -0.25 -19.59
C ILE A 416 24.84 0.77 -18.77
N ALA A 417 24.12 1.57 -17.99
CA ALA A 417 24.70 2.48 -17.01
C ALA A 417 24.51 1.95 -15.58
N VAL A 418 25.60 1.85 -14.82
CA VAL A 418 25.59 1.51 -13.40
C VAL A 418 25.86 2.78 -12.59
N CYS A 419 24.84 3.27 -11.91
CA CYS A 419 24.87 4.54 -11.18
C CYS A 419 24.98 4.32 -9.67
N GLN A 420 25.80 5.15 -9.01
CA GLN A 420 26.00 5.09 -7.56
C GLN A 420 24.79 5.63 -6.78
N ASP A 421 24.10 6.62 -7.36
CA ASP A 421 22.96 7.29 -6.72
C ASP A 421 21.96 7.84 -7.76
N ASN A 422 20.87 8.42 -7.24
CA ASN A 422 19.79 9.00 -8.02
C ASN A 422 20.23 10.20 -8.87
N GLY A 423 21.25 10.95 -8.43
CA GLY A 423 21.78 12.10 -9.16
C GLY A 423 22.56 11.67 -10.40
N ALA A 424 23.42 10.66 -10.27
CA ALA A 424 24.13 10.04 -11.39
C ALA A 424 23.16 9.41 -12.40
N ALA A 425 22.12 8.72 -11.93
CA ALA A 425 21.08 8.18 -12.79
C ALA A 425 20.34 9.26 -13.58
N LEU A 426 20.02 10.38 -12.93
CA LEU A 426 19.38 11.52 -13.59
C LEU A 426 20.29 12.13 -14.67
N ALA A 427 21.57 12.33 -14.37
CA ALA A 427 22.54 12.89 -15.32
C ALA A 427 22.67 12.01 -16.57
N GLU A 428 22.74 10.69 -16.39
CA GLU A 428 22.76 9.73 -17.51
C GLU A 428 21.50 9.85 -18.36
N LEU A 429 20.32 9.85 -17.73
CA LEU A 429 19.05 9.94 -18.42
C LEU A 429 18.93 11.22 -19.26
N THR A 430 19.41 12.36 -18.75
CA THR A 430 19.40 13.62 -19.51
C THR A 430 20.22 13.53 -20.81
N GLY A 431 21.26 12.71 -20.86
CA GLY A 431 22.08 12.52 -22.06
C GLY A 431 21.43 11.67 -23.15
N ILE A 432 20.49 10.80 -22.79
CA ILE A 432 19.89 9.79 -23.70
C ILE A 432 18.40 10.00 -23.98
N LEU A 433 17.72 10.81 -23.16
CA LEU A 433 16.29 11.05 -23.28
C LEU A 433 15.95 11.77 -24.59
N ARG A 434 14.91 11.30 -25.28
CA ARG A 434 14.50 11.81 -26.59
C ARG A 434 12.98 11.77 -26.76
N PRO A 435 12.40 12.61 -27.64
CA PRO A 435 10.98 12.55 -27.95
C PRO A 435 10.55 11.14 -28.35
N GLY A 436 9.40 10.69 -27.84
CA GLY A 436 8.87 9.35 -28.08
C GLY A 436 9.56 8.22 -27.30
N ALA A 437 10.57 8.50 -26.47
CA ALA A 437 11.10 7.51 -25.55
C ALA A 437 10.14 7.25 -24.38
N THR A 438 10.14 6.03 -23.86
CA THR A 438 9.40 5.64 -22.66
C THR A 438 10.37 5.16 -21.59
N VAL A 439 10.31 5.78 -20.41
CA VAL A 439 11.19 5.50 -19.27
C VAL A 439 10.41 4.83 -18.15
N LEU A 440 10.70 3.57 -17.86
CA LEU A 440 10.22 2.92 -16.64
C LEU A 440 11.13 3.27 -15.47
N VAL A 441 10.58 3.71 -14.34
CA VAL A 441 11.34 3.94 -13.10
C VAL A 441 10.79 3.07 -11.98
N LYS A 442 11.62 2.18 -11.43
CA LYS A 442 11.19 1.21 -10.42
C LYS A 442 12.30 0.76 -9.48
N GLY A 443 12.01 0.70 -8.18
CA GLY A 443 12.94 0.24 -7.14
C GLY A 443 12.24 0.11 -5.81
N SER A 444 12.90 -0.49 -4.81
CA SER A 444 12.33 -0.54 -3.45
C SER A 444 12.22 0.85 -2.83
N ARG A 445 11.32 1.01 -1.85
CA ARG A 445 11.03 2.31 -1.21
C ARG A 445 12.28 3.02 -0.68
N GLY A 446 13.25 2.25 -0.16
CA GLY A 446 14.52 2.76 0.35
C GLY A 446 15.40 3.44 -0.72
N MET A 447 15.20 3.12 -2.00
CA MET A 447 15.94 3.70 -3.13
C MET A 447 15.50 5.13 -3.47
N ARG A 448 14.26 5.49 -3.11
CA ARG A 448 13.67 6.82 -3.34
C ARG A 448 13.77 7.28 -4.80
N LEU A 449 13.55 6.38 -5.75
CA LEU A 449 13.69 6.70 -7.19
C LEU A 449 12.67 7.73 -7.68
N GLU A 450 11.67 8.11 -6.87
CA GLU A 450 10.85 9.28 -7.14
C GLU A 450 11.68 10.58 -7.28
N GLU A 451 12.88 10.63 -6.71
CA GLU A 451 13.81 11.74 -6.87
C GLU A 451 14.29 11.87 -8.32
N VAL A 452 14.50 10.75 -9.02
CA VAL A 452 14.86 10.72 -10.46
C VAL A 452 13.70 11.27 -11.28
N VAL A 453 12.48 10.80 -11.02
CA VAL A 453 11.27 11.29 -11.73
C VAL A 453 11.07 12.79 -11.48
N ALA A 454 11.22 13.25 -10.24
CA ALA A 454 11.14 14.67 -9.91
C ALA A 454 12.24 15.50 -10.60
N GLY A 455 13.44 14.94 -10.74
CA GLY A 455 14.54 15.53 -11.49
C GLY A 455 14.23 15.70 -12.97
N LEU A 456 13.70 14.65 -13.62
CA LEU A 456 13.30 14.68 -15.03
C LEU A 456 12.23 15.74 -15.30
N ARG A 457 11.28 15.94 -14.37
CA ARG A 457 10.28 17.01 -14.47
C ARG A 457 10.89 18.42 -14.41
N LYS A 458 11.96 18.61 -13.60
CA LYS A 458 12.59 19.93 -13.37
C LYS A 458 13.64 20.28 -14.42
N GLY A 459 14.41 19.31 -14.88
CA GLY A 459 15.55 19.51 -15.80
C GLY A 459 15.17 19.78 -17.26
N LEU A 460 13.87 19.81 -17.58
CA LEU A 460 13.35 20.00 -18.94
C LEU A 460 12.38 21.19 -19.03
N VAL A 461 12.40 22.09 -18.04
CA VAL A 461 11.73 23.39 -18.18
C VAL A 461 12.55 24.20 -19.20
N PRO A 462 11.93 24.74 -20.27
CA PRO A 462 12.63 25.48 -21.32
C PRO A 462 13.38 26.70 -20.81
#